data_AF-A0A5E6WMZ0-F1
#
_entry.id   AF-A0A5E6WMZ0-F1
#
_cell.length_a   1.000
_cell.length_b   1.000
_cell.length_c   1.000
_cell.angle_alpha   90.00
_cell.angle_beta   90.00
_cell.angle_gamma   90.00
#
_symmetry.space_group_name_H-M   'P 1'
#
loop_
_entity.id
_entity.type
_entity.pdbx_description
1 polymer ?
#
loop_
_entity_poly.entity_id
_entity_poly.type
_entity_poly.pdbx_seq_one_letter_code
_entity_poly.pdbx_strand_id
1 'polypeptide(L)'
;MSPQRHRDASGIEHEWDGEHSGEAWQQGPVILAWPGVLASGGWEGYNLVIHELAHKLDMLNGDANGLPPLHNDLRVSDWAQVMQAAFDDLNAQLDRTPDAETAIDPYAAENPAEFFAVTSEYFFSAPDLLNDAYPAVYQQLRGFYRQDPLARLQQLQRHHPHYQDAQD
;
A
#
# COMPACT_ATOMS: atom_id res chain seq x y z
N MET A 1 -19.05 14.54 2.87
CA MET A 1 -19.13 15.52 3.97
C MET A 1 -19.74 14.86 5.19
N SER A 2 -18.89 14.24 6.01
CA SER A 2 -19.29 13.75 7.34
C SER A 2 -18.46 14.53 8.35
N PRO A 3 -19.07 15.32 9.23
CA PRO A 3 -18.31 16.08 10.21
C PRO A 3 -17.70 15.11 11.22
N GLN A 4 -16.43 15.29 11.52
CA GLN A 4 -15.74 14.56 12.57
C GLN A 4 -15.48 15.47 13.76
N ARG A 5 -15.69 14.91 14.95
CA ARG A 5 -15.53 15.60 16.23
C ARG A 5 -14.40 14.96 17.02
N HIS A 6 -13.44 15.76 17.40
CA HIS A 6 -12.38 15.38 18.33
C HIS A 6 -12.64 16.01 19.69
N ARG A 7 -12.57 15.23 20.77
CA ARG A 7 -12.71 15.72 22.15
C ARG A 7 -11.37 15.62 22.87
N ASP A 8 -10.86 16.75 23.34
CA ASP A 8 -9.59 16.80 24.07
C ASP A 8 -9.73 16.35 25.54
N ALA A 9 -8.58 16.24 26.23
CA ALA A 9 -8.51 15.82 27.63
C ALA A 9 -9.15 16.80 28.64
N SER A 10 -9.58 17.99 28.19
CA SER A 10 -10.42 18.93 28.95
C SER A 10 -11.91 18.86 28.59
N GLY A 11 -12.27 17.99 27.64
CA GLY A 11 -13.64 17.72 27.26
C GLY A 11 -14.23 18.70 26.23
N ILE A 12 -13.39 19.48 25.55
CA ILE A 12 -13.80 20.43 24.51
C ILE A 12 -13.82 19.72 23.15
N GLU A 13 -14.90 19.90 22.38
CA GLU A 13 -15.05 19.34 21.02
C GLU A 13 -14.55 20.32 19.95
N HIS A 14 -13.65 19.85 19.10
CA HIS A 14 -13.18 20.54 17.90
C HIS A 14 -13.71 19.81 16.65
N GLU A 15 -14.34 20.54 15.74
CA GLU A 15 -14.90 20.06 14.47
C GLU A 15 -14.10 20.69 13.32
N TRP A 16 -13.55 19.86 12.43
CA TRP A 16 -12.87 20.29 11.21
C TRP A 16 -13.38 19.46 10.03
N ASP A 17 -13.56 20.09 8.87
CA ASP A 17 -13.88 19.44 7.60
C ASP A 17 -12.58 19.04 6.89
N GLY A 18 -12.29 17.74 6.86
CA GLY A 18 -11.18 17.14 6.10
C GLY A 18 -11.66 15.89 5.37
N GLU A 19 -11.32 15.77 4.09
CA GLU A 19 -11.64 14.64 3.22
C GLU A 19 -10.52 13.59 3.33
N HIS A 20 -10.49 12.84 4.44
CA HIS A 20 -9.52 11.76 4.65
C HIS A 20 -10.24 10.40 4.61
N SER A 21 -9.75 9.48 3.78
CA SER A 21 -10.38 8.22 3.39
C SER A 21 -10.19 7.05 4.37
N GLY A 22 -9.50 7.27 5.50
CA GLY A 22 -9.24 6.26 6.53
C GLY A 22 -8.32 6.83 7.61
N GLU A 23 -8.51 6.44 8.86
CA GLU A 23 -7.57 6.73 9.96
C GLU A 23 -7.18 5.43 10.65
N ALA A 24 -5.93 5.01 10.48
CA ALA A 24 -5.36 3.88 11.20
C ALA A 24 -4.92 4.29 12.62
N TRP A 25 -5.72 3.96 13.63
CA TRP A 25 -5.36 4.20 15.03
C TRP A 25 -4.27 3.19 15.48
N GLN A 26 -3.13 3.64 16.00
CA GLN A 26 -1.98 2.80 16.41
C GLN A 26 -2.32 1.61 17.33
N GLN A 27 -3.36 1.72 18.16
CA GLN A 27 -3.83 0.66 19.08
C GLN A 27 -5.34 0.38 18.95
N GLY A 28 -5.97 0.85 17.87
CA GLY A 28 -7.42 0.75 17.64
C GLY A 28 -7.81 -0.32 16.62
N PRO A 29 -9.12 -0.57 16.42
CA PRO A 29 -9.60 -1.42 15.33
C PRO A 29 -9.19 -0.85 13.97
N VAL A 30 -9.24 -1.68 12.92
CA VAL A 30 -9.22 -1.19 11.54
C VAL A 30 -10.60 -0.62 11.23
N ILE A 31 -10.66 0.63 10.79
CA ILE A 31 -11.89 1.33 10.43
C ILE A 31 -11.87 1.55 8.92
N LEU A 32 -12.93 1.13 8.23
CA LEU A 32 -13.01 1.19 6.77
C LEU A 32 -14.22 1.99 6.34
N ALA A 33 -14.03 2.91 5.39
CA ALA A 33 -15.13 3.56 4.70
C ALA A 33 -15.75 2.59 3.68
N TRP A 34 -17.06 2.34 3.80
CA TRP A 34 -17.77 1.42 2.93
C TRP A 34 -17.59 1.69 1.42
N PRO A 35 -17.60 2.95 0.93
CA PRO A 35 -17.31 3.22 -0.48
C PRO A 35 -15.93 2.75 -0.94
N GLY A 36 -14.88 2.93 -0.12
CA GLY A 36 -13.53 2.47 -0.46
C GLY A 36 -13.41 0.94 -0.47
N VAL A 37 -14.15 0.24 0.41
CA VAL A 37 -14.25 -1.22 0.37
C VAL A 37 -14.88 -1.70 -0.93
N LEU A 38 -15.95 -1.03 -1.41
CA LEU A 38 -16.57 -1.37 -2.69
C LEU A 38 -15.63 -1.13 -3.88
N ALA A 39 -14.80 -0.09 -3.83
CA ALA A 39 -13.80 0.21 -4.86
C ALA A 39 -12.61 -0.78 -4.88
N SER A 40 -12.36 -1.50 -3.78
CA SER A 40 -11.24 -2.45 -3.64
C SER A 40 -11.37 -3.75 -4.47
N GLY A 41 -12.47 -3.91 -5.21
CA GLY A 41 -12.81 -5.14 -5.95
C GLY A 41 -12.31 -5.21 -7.39
N GLY A 42 -11.70 -4.15 -7.91
CA GLY A 42 -11.19 -4.09 -9.29
C GLY A 42 -9.92 -4.92 -9.54
N TRP A 43 -9.16 -5.24 -8.47
CA TRP A 43 -7.87 -5.93 -8.54
C TRP A 43 -6.90 -5.27 -9.54
N GLU A 44 -6.87 -3.93 -9.54
CA GLU A 44 -6.14 -3.11 -10.51
C GLU A 44 -5.13 -2.14 -9.84
N GLY A 45 -4.66 -2.47 -8.63
CA GLY A 45 -3.69 -1.69 -7.87
C GLY A 45 -4.25 -1.13 -6.57
N TYR A 46 -5.50 -0.67 -6.55
CA TYR A 46 -6.17 -0.14 -5.35
C TYR A 46 -6.91 -1.22 -4.55
N ASN A 47 -6.67 -1.25 -3.24
CA ASN A 47 -7.40 -2.04 -2.26
C ASN A 47 -7.27 -1.48 -0.82
N LEU A 48 -8.28 -0.73 -0.38
CA LEU A 48 -8.34 -0.11 0.96
C LEU A 48 -8.14 -1.11 2.11
N VAL A 49 -8.65 -2.32 1.97
CA VAL A 49 -8.52 -3.33 3.05
C VAL A 49 -7.07 -3.75 3.22
N ILE A 50 -6.36 -3.98 2.10
CA ILE A 50 -4.94 -4.31 2.13
C ILE A 50 -4.12 -3.12 2.64
N HIS A 51 -4.44 -1.91 2.19
CA HIS A 51 -3.80 -0.67 2.61
C HIS A 51 -3.78 -0.52 4.14
N GLU A 52 -4.97 -0.53 4.75
CA GLU A 52 -5.11 -0.38 6.20
C GLU A 52 -4.46 -1.53 6.99
N LEU A 53 -4.50 -2.75 6.45
CA LEU A 53 -3.80 -3.88 7.05
C LEU A 53 -2.28 -3.76 6.94
N ALA A 54 -1.75 -3.18 5.86
CA ALA A 54 -0.33 -2.91 5.72
C ALA A 54 0.14 -1.93 6.79
N HIS A 55 -0.57 -0.82 7.02
CA HIS A 55 -0.25 0.07 8.14
C HIS A 55 -0.30 -0.63 9.50
N LYS A 56 -1.25 -1.54 9.73
CA LYS A 56 -1.26 -2.33 10.97
C LYS A 56 -0.03 -3.21 11.13
N LEU A 57 0.51 -3.76 10.05
CA LEU A 57 1.75 -4.54 10.09
C LEU A 57 2.96 -3.64 10.34
N ASP A 58 3.00 -2.47 9.69
CA ASP A 58 4.05 -1.46 9.86
C ASP A 58 4.16 -1.03 11.33
N MET A 59 3.01 -0.72 11.95
CA MET A 59 2.94 -0.25 13.34
C MET A 59 3.27 -1.31 14.41
N LEU A 60 3.58 -2.56 14.04
CA LEU A 60 3.93 -3.59 15.03
C LEU A 60 5.27 -3.32 15.75
N ASN A 61 6.13 -2.44 15.23
CA ASN A 61 7.36 -2.02 15.91
C ASN A 61 7.35 -0.55 16.39
N GLY A 62 6.22 0.16 16.29
CA GLY A 62 6.10 1.57 16.68
C GLY A 62 5.22 2.37 15.73
N ASP A 63 5.63 3.59 15.45
CA ASP A 63 4.95 4.45 14.48
C ASP A 63 5.19 3.93 13.05
N ALA A 64 4.19 4.06 12.18
CA ALA A 64 4.30 3.66 10.78
C ALA A 64 5.41 4.44 10.07
N ASN A 65 6.33 3.73 9.43
CA ASN A 65 7.51 4.30 8.78
C ASN A 65 7.95 3.52 7.53
N GLY A 66 7.15 2.56 7.05
CA GLY A 66 7.46 1.70 5.92
C GLY A 66 8.46 0.57 6.22
N LEU A 67 8.74 0.31 7.50
CA LEU A 67 9.62 -0.76 7.96
C LEU A 67 8.88 -1.61 9.00
N PRO A 68 7.99 -2.54 8.56
CA PRO A 68 7.37 -3.49 9.48
C PRO A 68 8.43 -4.41 10.12
N PRO A 69 8.10 -5.13 11.22
CA PRO A 69 8.96 -6.18 11.74
C PRO A 69 9.27 -7.23 10.67
N LEU A 70 10.53 -7.32 10.27
CA LEU A 70 10.98 -8.25 9.24
C LEU A 70 11.31 -9.63 9.81
N HIS A 71 11.20 -10.65 8.96
CA HIS A 71 11.69 -11.98 9.28
C HIS A 71 13.22 -12.02 9.40
N ASN A 72 13.76 -12.99 10.13
CA ASN A 72 15.22 -13.10 10.38
C ASN A 72 16.06 -13.28 9.11
N ASP A 73 15.47 -13.79 8.03
CA ASP A 73 16.09 -13.98 6.74
C ASP A 73 16.04 -12.73 5.83
N LEU A 74 15.34 -11.67 6.26
CA LEU A 74 15.33 -10.37 5.60
C LEU A 74 16.23 -9.38 6.35
N ARG A 75 17.21 -8.82 5.63
CA ARG A 75 18.10 -7.81 6.20
C ARG A 75 17.44 -6.44 6.14
N VAL A 76 17.31 -5.79 7.29
CA VAL A 76 16.77 -4.40 7.40
C VAL A 76 17.50 -3.43 6.47
N SER A 77 18.82 -3.57 6.30
CA SER A 77 19.60 -2.72 5.39
C SER A 77 19.17 -2.87 3.93
N ASP A 78 18.87 -4.09 3.49
CA ASP A 78 18.47 -4.34 2.11
C ASP A 78 17.05 -3.83 1.87
N TRP A 79 16.15 -4.06 2.83
CA TRP A 79 14.79 -3.53 2.80
C TRP A 79 14.83 -2.00 2.69
N ALA A 80 15.50 -1.33 3.62
CA ALA A 80 15.56 0.13 3.65
C ALA A 80 16.16 0.70 2.37
N GLN A 81 17.24 0.10 1.85
CA GLN A 81 17.87 0.54 0.61
C GLN A 81 16.92 0.40 -0.59
N VAL A 82 16.24 -0.74 -0.73
CA VAL A 82 15.34 -1.01 -1.85
C VAL A 82 14.09 -0.13 -1.80
N MET A 83 13.45 -0.04 -0.63
CA MET A 83 12.24 0.75 -0.45
C MET A 83 12.52 2.24 -0.63
N GLN A 84 13.60 2.76 -0.04
CA GLN A 84 13.97 4.17 -0.18
C GLN A 84 14.32 4.52 -1.63
N ALA A 85 15.07 3.67 -2.33
CA ALA A 85 15.45 3.93 -3.72
C ALA A 85 14.22 4.02 -4.65
N ALA A 86 13.21 3.18 -4.44
CA ALA A 86 11.98 3.20 -5.23
C ALA A 86 11.09 4.40 -4.86
N PHE A 87 11.00 4.73 -3.57
CA PHE A 87 10.31 5.94 -3.10
C PHE A 87 10.94 7.22 -3.67
N ASP A 88 12.26 7.34 -3.64
CA ASP A 88 13.00 8.48 -4.19
C ASP A 88 12.82 8.58 -5.71
N ASP A 89 12.81 7.44 -6.41
CA ASP A 89 12.58 7.41 -7.85
C ASP A 89 11.16 7.88 -8.21
N LEU A 90 10.13 7.41 -7.50
CA LEU A 90 8.75 7.87 -7.69
C LEU A 90 8.62 9.39 -7.46
N ASN A 91 9.18 9.89 -6.36
CA ASN A 91 9.20 11.33 -6.07
C ASN A 91 9.91 12.11 -7.19
N ALA A 92 11.05 11.62 -7.67
CA ALA A 92 11.78 12.26 -8.75
C ALA A 92 11.01 12.24 -10.10
N GLN A 93 10.17 11.24 -10.34
CA GLN A 93 9.27 11.21 -11.50
C GLN A 93 8.20 12.31 -11.39
N LEU A 94 7.54 12.43 -10.23
CA LEU A 94 6.49 13.42 -9.98
C LEU A 94 7.05 14.86 -9.94
N ASP A 95 8.25 15.07 -9.39
CA ASP A 95 8.93 16.37 -9.42
C ASP A 95 9.19 16.87 -10.84
N ARG A 96 9.53 15.95 -11.77
CA ARG A 96 9.75 16.29 -13.18
C ARG A 96 8.44 16.54 -13.92
N THR A 97 7.37 15.84 -13.55
CA THR A 97 6.07 15.93 -14.22
C THR A 97 4.98 15.66 -13.18
N PRO A 98 4.45 16.71 -12.53
CA PRO A 98 3.51 16.56 -11.41
C PRO A 98 2.24 15.80 -11.76
N ASP A 99 1.77 15.92 -13.01
CA ASP A 99 0.56 15.24 -13.51
C ASP A 99 0.89 13.93 -14.26
N ALA A 100 2.06 13.32 -14.02
CA ALA A 100 2.44 12.08 -14.69
C ALA A 100 1.54 10.93 -14.26
N GLU A 101 1.04 10.19 -15.25
CA GLU A 101 0.51 8.84 -15.03
C GLU A 101 1.68 7.92 -14.71
N THR A 102 1.88 7.66 -13.42
CA THR A 102 2.93 6.76 -12.91
C THR A 102 2.39 5.33 -12.81
N ALA A 103 3.29 4.35 -12.87
CA ALA A 103 2.89 2.93 -12.84
C ALA A 103 2.31 2.50 -11.47
N ILE A 104 2.73 3.18 -10.40
CA ILE A 104 2.24 3.03 -9.03
C ILE A 104 1.56 4.34 -8.64
N ASP A 105 0.41 4.27 -7.96
CA ASP A 105 -0.36 5.43 -7.52
C ASP A 105 0.56 6.53 -6.91
N PRO A 106 0.50 7.78 -7.39
CA PRO A 106 1.28 8.90 -6.86
C PRO A 106 1.16 9.10 -5.35
N TYR A 107 0.06 8.66 -4.74
CA TYR A 107 -0.13 8.72 -3.29
C TYR A 107 0.97 7.99 -2.51
N ALA A 108 1.61 6.98 -3.11
CA ALA A 108 2.77 6.30 -2.52
C ALA A 108 3.96 7.24 -2.27
N ALA A 109 4.02 8.40 -2.92
CA ALA A 109 5.10 9.38 -2.75
C ALA A 109 4.96 10.28 -1.51
N GLU A 110 3.81 10.27 -0.83
CA GLU A 110 3.54 11.14 0.33
C GLU A 110 4.54 10.91 1.48
N ASN A 111 4.78 9.65 1.84
CA ASN A 111 5.80 9.27 2.82
C ASN A 111 6.11 7.76 2.73
N PRO A 112 7.19 7.27 3.40
CA PRO A 112 7.56 5.85 3.34
C PRO A 112 6.52 4.85 3.86
N ALA A 113 5.65 5.25 4.81
CA ALA A 113 4.58 4.38 5.29
C ALA A 113 3.49 4.19 4.22
N GLU A 114 3.09 5.26 3.54
CA GLU A 114 2.18 5.19 2.38
C GLU A 114 2.80 4.41 1.24
N PHE A 115 4.08 4.60 0.97
CA PHE A 115 4.80 3.81 -0.03
C PHE A 115 4.68 2.31 0.25
N PHE A 116 4.90 1.88 1.50
CA PHE A 116 4.73 0.50 1.89
C PHE A 116 3.28 0.02 1.76
N ALA A 117 2.30 0.82 2.17
CA ALA A 117 0.89 0.46 2.09
C ALA A 117 0.42 0.30 0.64
N VAL A 118 0.67 1.31 -0.21
CA VAL A 118 0.31 1.28 -1.64
C VAL A 118 1.03 0.16 -2.38
N THR A 119 2.34 -0.02 -2.19
CA THR A 119 3.04 -1.14 -2.85
C THR A 119 2.54 -2.50 -2.34
N SER A 120 2.00 -2.60 -1.12
CA SER A 120 1.33 -3.80 -0.64
C SER A 120 -0.02 -4.05 -1.32
N GLU A 121 -0.79 -2.99 -1.62
CA GLU A 121 -2.01 -3.10 -2.43
C GLU A 121 -1.68 -3.69 -3.80
N TYR A 122 -0.69 -3.13 -4.50
CA TYR A 122 -0.26 -3.64 -5.80
C TYR A 122 0.31 -5.06 -5.71
N PHE A 123 1.10 -5.38 -4.67
CA PHE A 123 1.66 -6.72 -4.50
C PHE A 123 0.58 -7.82 -4.49
N PHE A 124 -0.60 -7.54 -3.94
CA PHE A 124 -1.71 -8.50 -3.94
C PHE A 124 -2.67 -8.33 -5.10
N SER A 125 -2.89 -7.11 -5.58
CA SER A 125 -3.93 -6.80 -6.55
C SER A 125 -3.44 -6.74 -8.00
N ALA A 126 -2.29 -6.13 -8.25
CA ALA A 126 -1.67 -5.98 -9.56
C ALA A 126 -0.16 -6.30 -9.50
N PRO A 127 0.21 -7.56 -9.16
CA PRO A 127 1.60 -7.94 -8.87
C PRO A 127 2.54 -7.84 -10.07
N ASP A 128 2.00 -7.98 -11.28
CA ASP A 128 2.68 -7.76 -12.55
C ASP A 128 3.10 -6.30 -12.71
N LEU A 129 2.19 -5.34 -12.50
CA LEU A 129 2.49 -3.91 -12.58
C LEU A 129 3.58 -3.51 -11.56
N LEU A 130 3.49 -4.01 -10.32
CA LEU A 130 4.52 -3.76 -9.31
C LEU A 130 5.87 -4.37 -9.70
N ASN A 131 5.88 -5.61 -10.19
CA ASN A 131 7.11 -6.28 -10.57
C ASN A 131 7.78 -5.61 -11.79
N ASP A 132 6.99 -5.08 -12.71
CA ASP A 132 7.51 -4.36 -13.89
C ASP A 132 8.07 -2.98 -13.51
N ALA A 133 7.40 -2.26 -12.61
CA ALA A 133 7.84 -0.95 -12.14
C ALA A 133 9.03 -1.03 -11.16
N TYR A 134 8.89 -1.85 -10.11
CA TYR A 134 9.86 -1.97 -9.01
C TYR A 134 10.12 -3.44 -8.64
N PRO A 135 10.85 -4.20 -9.47
CA PRO A 135 11.07 -5.63 -9.25
C PRO A 135 11.79 -5.94 -7.93
N ALA A 136 12.68 -5.06 -7.48
CA ALA A 136 13.37 -5.24 -6.20
C ALA A 136 12.40 -5.08 -5.01
N VAL A 137 11.47 -4.13 -5.07
CA VAL A 137 10.40 -3.95 -4.06
C VAL A 137 9.51 -5.19 -4.04
N TYR A 138 9.11 -5.69 -5.21
CA TYR A 138 8.35 -6.94 -5.32
C TYR A 138 9.05 -8.11 -4.61
N GLN A 139 10.37 -8.28 -4.78
CA GLN A 139 11.11 -9.35 -4.09
C GLN A 139 11.15 -9.16 -2.57
N GLN A 140 11.28 -7.92 -2.08
CA GLN A 140 11.22 -7.65 -0.63
C GLN A 140 9.84 -8.00 -0.06
N LEU A 141 8.77 -7.57 -0.72
CA LEU A 141 7.39 -7.86 -0.31
C LEU A 141 7.07 -9.37 -0.40
N ARG A 142 7.58 -10.07 -1.41
CA ARG A 142 7.50 -11.53 -1.52
C ARG A 142 8.11 -12.23 -0.30
N GLY A 143 9.29 -11.78 0.11
CA GLY A 143 9.98 -12.31 1.30
C GLY A 143 9.22 -11.98 2.59
N PHE A 144 8.69 -10.76 2.70
CA PHE A 144 7.96 -10.29 3.88
C PHE A 144 6.60 -10.99 4.04
N TYR A 145 5.77 -11.01 3.00
CA TYR A 145 4.46 -11.66 3.04
C TYR A 145 4.54 -13.19 2.90
N ARG A 146 5.70 -13.73 2.52
CA ARG A 146 5.92 -15.16 2.24
C ARG A 146 4.92 -15.74 1.24
N GLN A 147 4.55 -14.93 0.26
CA GLN A 147 3.63 -15.26 -0.80
C GLN A 147 4.21 -14.84 -2.13
N ASP A 148 3.77 -15.49 -3.22
CA ASP A 148 4.16 -15.14 -4.58
C ASP A 148 2.91 -14.91 -5.46
N PRO A 149 2.26 -13.74 -5.34
CA PRO A 149 1.06 -13.44 -6.10
C PRO A 149 1.27 -13.40 -7.62
N LEU A 150 2.47 -13.04 -8.10
CA LEU A 150 2.78 -13.00 -9.52
C LEU A 150 2.85 -14.41 -10.10
N ALA A 151 3.55 -15.34 -9.45
CA ALA A 151 3.56 -16.73 -9.88
C ALA A 151 2.15 -17.35 -9.83
N ARG A 152 1.34 -17.00 -8.82
CA ARG A 152 -0.07 -17.41 -8.73
C ARG A 152 -0.88 -16.87 -9.92
N LEU A 153 -0.75 -15.58 -10.24
CA LEU A 153 -1.43 -14.93 -11.36
C LEU A 153 -1.06 -15.60 -12.69
N GLN A 154 0.24 -15.78 -12.96
CA GLN A 154 0.74 -16.45 -14.16
C GLN A 154 0.29 -17.91 -14.27
N GLN A 155 0.14 -18.62 -13.14
CA GLN A 155 -0.41 -19.97 -13.14
C GLN A 155 -1.91 -19.95 -13.48
N LEU A 156 -2.68 -19.02 -12.91
CA LEU A 156 -4.11 -18.88 -13.17
C LEU A 156 -4.37 -18.48 -14.63
N GLN A 157 -3.65 -17.51 -15.17
CA GLN A 157 -3.74 -17.10 -16.58
C GLN A 157 -3.43 -18.27 -17.54
N ARG A 158 -2.50 -19.16 -17.19
CA ARG A 158 -2.19 -20.33 -18.05
C ARG A 158 -3.25 -21.43 -17.99
N HIS A 159 -3.90 -21.64 -16.84
CA HIS A 159 -4.65 -22.87 -16.58
C HIS A 159 -6.14 -22.67 -16.27
N HIS A 160 -6.59 -21.45 -15.97
CA HIS A 160 -7.94 -21.18 -15.53
C HIS A 160 -8.69 -20.29 -16.53
N PRO A 161 -9.80 -20.77 -17.14
CA PRO A 161 -10.50 -20.05 -18.20
C PRO A 161 -10.92 -18.62 -17.82
N HIS A 162 -11.32 -18.40 -16.56
CA HIS A 162 -11.75 -17.07 -16.10
C HIS A 162 -10.62 -16.03 -15.94
N TYR A 163 -9.34 -16.43 -16.10
CA TYR A 163 -8.17 -15.54 -15.99
C TYR A 163 -7.40 -15.41 -17.31
N GLN A 164 -7.86 -16.03 -18.40
CA GLN A 164 -7.15 -16.02 -19.69
C GLN A 164 -7.33 -14.72 -20.49
N ASP A 165 -8.41 -13.97 -20.25
CA ASP A 165 -8.83 -12.85 -21.10
C ASP A 165 -8.23 -11.48 -20.73
N ALA A 166 -7.21 -11.44 -19.85
CA ALA A 166 -6.62 -10.19 -19.36
C ALA A 166 -5.40 -9.69 -20.17
N GLN A 167 -5.22 -10.13 -21.42
CA GLN A 167 -4.02 -9.82 -22.25
C GLN A 167 -4.29 -9.00 -23.52
N ASP A 168 -5.47 -8.39 -23.68
CA ASP A 168 -5.78 -7.54 -24.84
C ASP A 168 -5.50 -6.05 -24.59
#